data_AF-A0A8T6QXK3-F1
#
_entry.id   AF-A0A8T6QXK3-F1
#
_cell.length_a   1.000
_cell.length_b   1.000
_cell.length_c   1.000
_cell.angle_alpha   90.00
_cell.angle_beta   90.00
_cell.angle_gamma   90.00
#
_symmetry.space_group_name_H-M   'P 1'
#
loop_
_entity.id
_entity.type
_entity.pdbx_description
1 polymer ?
#
loop_
_entity_poly.entity_id
_entity_poly.type
_entity_poly.pdbx_seq_one_letter_code
_entity_poly.pdbx_strand_id
1 'polypeptide(L)'
;MTKVSLHRFAKLPQRFLLALGLGLGILTVGAIAPPPSLTEETPTPKTIAIEPNFAPLTATSTGPTALLNTAQRIHMDISRTASPDGDGAKLLTVTLYTPTASCDAYKGDRKAVAADQAIAQIVHALLTEQTSNLLDFELAGYRILPGDQGNTLTIDFRRQPGATRHFISLSICEQQVLFGSVRETLLQNPELGISAVIFTEQGQPIQL
;
A
#
# COMPACT_ATOMS: atom_id res chain seq x y z
N MET A 1 -22.09 -4.74 -51.03
CA MET A 1 -23.44 -4.93 -50.47
C MET A 1 -23.36 -4.69 -48.97
N THR A 2 -23.90 -3.56 -48.53
CA THR A 2 -23.70 -2.96 -47.21
C THR A 2 -24.88 -3.31 -46.31
N LYS A 3 -24.64 -3.80 -45.09
CA LYS A 3 -25.72 -3.96 -44.09
C LYS A 3 -25.27 -3.34 -42.77
N VAL A 4 -25.64 -2.08 -42.60
CA VAL A 4 -25.57 -1.34 -41.34
C VAL A 4 -26.79 -1.72 -40.52
N SER A 5 -26.60 -2.14 -39.26
CA SER A 5 -27.69 -2.41 -38.33
C SER A 5 -27.61 -1.45 -37.15
N LEU A 6 -28.63 -0.60 -37.04
CA LEU A 6 -28.80 0.45 -36.04
C LEU A 6 -29.65 -0.04 -34.85
N HIS A 7 -29.27 0.47 -33.68
CA HIS A 7 -30.05 0.76 -32.46
C HIS A 7 -30.93 -0.32 -31.82
N ARG A 8 -30.66 -0.58 -30.53
CA ARG A 8 -31.69 -0.50 -29.47
C ARG A 8 -31.10 0.08 -28.18
N PHE A 9 -31.50 1.31 -27.87
CA PHE A 9 -31.37 1.90 -26.54
C PHE A 9 -32.38 1.25 -25.61
N ALA A 10 -31.92 0.63 -24.53
CA ALA A 10 -32.79 0.12 -23.47
C ALA A 10 -33.17 1.26 -22.51
N LYS A 11 -34.47 1.38 -22.25
CA LYS A 11 -35.13 2.37 -21.39
C LYS A 11 -34.79 2.12 -19.92
N LEU A 12 -34.34 3.16 -19.21
CA LEU A 12 -34.40 3.21 -17.74
C LEU A 12 -35.84 3.48 -17.28
N PRO A 13 -36.36 2.79 -16.24
CA PRO A 13 -37.60 3.18 -15.59
C PRO A 13 -37.36 4.28 -14.55
N GLN A 14 -38.12 5.35 -14.72
CA GLN A 14 -38.23 6.53 -13.87
C GLN A 14 -39.36 6.33 -12.84
N ARG A 15 -39.02 6.18 -11.55
CA ARG A 15 -39.88 6.29 -10.34
C ARG A 15 -38.92 6.47 -9.14
N PHE A 16 -39.01 7.35 -8.15
CA PHE A 16 -40.06 8.06 -7.40
C PHE A 16 -39.42 9.37 -6.87
N LEU A 17 -39.93 10.57 -7.17
CA LEU A 17 -40.80 11.41 -6.31
C LEU A 17 -40.61 11.33 -4.78
N LEU A 18 -40.19 12.48 -4.23
CA LEU A 18 -40.62 13.16 -2.99
C LEU A 18 -40.35 12.54 -1.62
N ALA A 19 -39.44 13.20 -0.87
CA ALA A 19 -39.72 13.59 0.52
C ALA A 19 -38.93 14.85 0.88
N LEU A 20 -39.68 15.95 1.00
CA LEU A 20 -39.26 17.25 1.50
C LEU A 20 -39.10 17.15 3.02
N GLY A 21 -37.87 17.21 3.53
CA GLY A 21 -37.57 17.25 4.96
C GLY A 21 -37.01 18.61 5.35
N LEU A 22 -37.89 19.58 5.58
CA LEU A 22 -37.57 20.90 6.12
C LEU A 22 -37.33 20.77 7.63
N GLY A 23 -36.08 20.48 8.02
CA GLY A 23 -35.63 20.48 9.40
C GLY A 23 -35.00 21.82 9.77
N LEU A 24 -35.83 22.76 10.24
CA LEU A 24 -35.39 24.04 10.79
C LEU A 24 -34.88 23.81 12.23
N GLY A 25 -33.57 23.59 12.37
CA GLY A 25 -32.88 23.46 13.65
C GLY A 25 -32.40 24.82 14.17
N ILE A 26 -32.88 25.18 15.35
CA ILE A 26 -32.79 26.49 16.00
C ILE A 26 -31.36 26.79 16.48
N LEU A 27 -30.93 28.05 16.34
CA LEU A 27 -29.73 28.63 16.91
C LEU A 27 -29.62 28.38 18.43
N THR A 28 -28.48 27.88 18.87
CA THR A 28 -27.96 28.15 20.21
C THR A 28 -26.58 28.77 20.08
N VAL A 29 -26.51 30.08 20.32
CA VAL A 29 -25.26 30.83 20.49
C VAL A 29 -24.73 30.49 21.89
N GLY A 30 -23.84 29.50 21.95
CA GLY A 30 -23.05 29.22 23.16
C GLY A 30 -21.93 30.24 23.28
N ALA A 31 -21.93 31.01 24.37
CA ALA A 31 -20.86 31.94 24.71
C ALA A 31 -19.54 31.18 24.91
N ILE A 32 -18.56 31.45 24.05
CA ILE A 32 -17.19 30.98 24.24
C ILE A 32 -16.51 31.96 25.19
N ALA A 33 -16.33 31.53 26.44
CA ALA A 33 -15.43 32.19 27.37
C ALA A 33 -14.00 32.13 26.80
N PRO A 34 -13.20 33.21 26.90
CA PRO A 34 -11.80 33.16 26.51
C PRO A 34 -11.07 32.14 27.39
N PRO A 35 -10.22 31.27 26.81
CA PRO A 35 -9.42 30.34 27.60
C PRO A 35 -8.47 31.12 28.53
N PRO A 36 -8.21 30.63 29.76
CA PRO A 36 -7.18 31.22 30.61
C PRO A 36 -5.83 31.12 29.90
N SER A 37 -5.12 32.25 29.84
CA SER A 37 -3.74 32.31 29.37
C SER A 37 -2.90 31.30 30.16
N LEU A 38 -2.44 30.26 29.47
CA LEU A 38 -1.45 29.34 30.01
C LEU A 38 -0.12 30.09 30.04
N THR A 39 0.35 30.35 31.26
CA THR A 39 1.71 30.80 31.54
C THR A 39 2.67 29.76 31.00
N GLU A 40 3.34 30.11 29.91
CA GLU A 40 4.44 29.36 29.32
C GLU A 40 5.65 29.47 30.26
N GLU A 41 5.76 28.54 31.22
CA GLU A 41 7.04 28.32 31.89
C GLU A 41 7.96 27.62 30.89
N THR A 42 8.88 28.40 30.32
CA THR A 42 10.01 27.92 29.52
C THR A 42 10.85 26.95 30.36
N PRO A 43 10.90 25.63 30.07
CA PRO A 43 11.91 24.78 30.67
C PRO A 43 13.25 25.14 30.02
N THR A 44 14.16 25.64 30.85
CA THR A 44 15.55 25.89 30.48
C THR A 44 16.16 24.56 30.02
N PRO A 45 16.68 24.44 28.79
CA PRO A 45 17.33 23.21 28.35
C PRO A 45 18.61 23.03 29.16
N LYS A 46 18.66 22.00 30.01
CA LYS A 46 19.94 21.52 30.53
C LYS A 46 20.68 20.87 29.37
N THR A 47 21.64 21.60 28.82
CA THR A 47 22.67 21.08 27.92
C THR A 47 23.47 20.03 28.66
N ILE A 48 23.11 18.76 28.48
CA ILE A 48 23.96 17.63 28.83
C ILE A 48 24.86 17.41 27.62
N ALA A 49 26.12 17.82 27.74
CA ALA A 49 27.16 17.45 26.79
C ALA A 49 27.40 15.94 26.92
N ILE A 50 26.83 15.17 26.00
CA ILE A 50 27.20 13.76 25.82
C ILE A 50 28.27 13.75 24.73
N GLU A 51 29.51 13.55 25.16
CA GLU A 51 30.66 13.35 24.30
C GLU A 51 30.56 11.95 23.65
N PRO A 52 30.42 11.83 22.32
CA PRO A 52 30.42 10.52 21.69
C PRO A 52 31.86 10.05 21.54
N ASN A 53 32.26 9.12 22.41
CA ASN A 53 33.49 8.35 22.27
C ASN A 53 33.38 7.40 21.07
N PHE A 54 33.70 7.91 19.88
CA PHE A 54 33.87 7.08 18.69
C PHE A 54 35.24 6.41 18.72
N ALA A 55 35.30 5.21 19.29
CA ALA A 55 36.40 4.30 19.01
C ALA A 55 36.25 3.75 17.57
N PRO A 56 37.28 3.79 16.72
CA PRO A 56 37.21 3.18 15.40
C PRO A 56 37.35 1.67 15.53
N LEU A 57 36.30 0.92 15.18
CA LEU A 57 36.39 -0.53 15.01
C LEU A 57 36.91 -0.84 13.60
N THR A 58 38.18 -1.21 13.54
CA THR A 58 38.78 -1.90 12.39
C THR A 58 38.26 -3.33 12.37
N ALA A 59 37.44 -3.68 11.38
CA ALA A 59 37.08 -5.06 11.09
C ALA A 59 37.45 -5.41 9.65
N THR A 60 38.65 -5.98 9.49
CA THR A 60 39.04 -6.75 8.31
C THR A 60 38.49 -8.16 8.48
N SER A 61 37.56 -8.60 7.61
CA SER A 61 37.23 -10.02 7.50
C SER A 61 36.92 -10.39 6.07
N THR A 62 37.82 -11.18 5.50
CA THR A 62 37.83 -11.77 4.18
C THR A 62 37.01 -13.06 4.13
N GLY A 63 35.88 -13.04 3.41
CA GLY A 63 35.22 -14.15 2.68
C GLY A 63 34.69 -15.38 3.45
N PRO A 64 34.02 -16.35 2.80
CA PRO A 64 33.51 -16.40 1.41
C PRO A 64 31.99 -16.65 1.29
N THR A 65 31.50 -16.40 0.07
CA THR A 65 30.24 -16.80 -0.58
C THR A 65 29.77 -18.23 -0.26
N ALA A 66 28.50 -18.41 0.14
CA ALA A 66 27.54 -19.37 -0.45
C ALA A 66 26.28 -19.61 0.40
N LEU A 67 25.12 -19.42 -0.26
CA LEU A 67 23.92 -20.26 -0.21
C LEU A 67 23.11 -20.35 1.09
N LEU A 68 22.01 -19.58 1.17
CA LEU A 68 20.69 -20.16 1.45
C LEU A 68 19.55 -19.22 1.00
N ASN A 69 19.36 -19.07 -0.32
CA ASN A 69 18.11 -18.51 -0.82
C ASN A 69 17.14 -19.68 -1.07
N THR A 70 16.43 -20.08 -0.02
CA THR A 70 15.41 -21.13 -0.09
C THR A 70 14.24 -20.75 0.82
N ALA A 71 13.56 -19.66 0.47
CA ALA A 71 12.27 -19.30 1.04
C ALA A 71 11.36 -18.59 0.01
N GLN A 72 11.21 -19.16 -1.18
CA GLN A 72 10.13 -18.79 -2.10
C GLN A 72 9.38 -20.05 -2.54
N ARG A 73 8.74 -20.72 -1.56
CA ARG A 73 7.67 -21.67 -1.87
C ARG A 73 6.42 -20.86 -2.24
N ILE A 74 6.35 -20.45 -3.50
CA ILE A 74 5.07 -20.16 -4.14
C ILE A 74 4.39 -21.54 -4.33
N HIS A 75 3.73 -22.03 -3.29
CA HIS A 75 2.76 -23.11 -3.41
C HIS A 75 1.42 -22.46 -3.79
N MET A 76 1.32 -21.98 -5.03
CA MET A 76 0.04 -21.99 -5.71
C MET A 76 -0.03 -23.33 -6.42
N ASP A 77 -1.03 -24.13 -6.09
CA ASP A 77 -1.45 -25.26 -6.90
C ASP A 77 -2.03 -24.71 -8.21
N ILE A 78 -1.16 -24.37 -9.17
CA ILE A 78 -1.55 -24.14 -10.57
C ILE A 78 -1.32 -25.45 -11.31
N SER A 79 -2.14 -26.45 -10.99
CA SER A 79 -2.40 -27.54 -11.91
C SER A 79 -3.27 -27.03 -13.06
N ARG A 80 -2.68 -26.17 -13.90
CA ARG A 80 -3.14 -25.93 -15.27
C ARG A 80 -1.92 -25.73 -16.16
N THR A 81 -1.62 -26.78 -16.91
CA THR A 81 -0.67 -26.83 -18.00
C THR A 81 -0.98 -25.71 -19.00
N ALA A 82 -0.19 -24.64 -19.00
CA ALA A 82 -0.12 -23.70 -20.11
C ALA A 82 1.25 -23.89 -20.77
N SER A 83 1.23 -24.59 -21.90
CA SER A 83 2.34 -24.74 -22.83
C SER A 83 2.69 -23.36 -23.41
N PRO A 84 3.98 -23.02 -23.62
CA PRO A 84 4.39 -21.73 -24.14
C PRO A 84 4.32 -21.73 -25.67
N ASP A 85 3.13 -21.93 -26.24
CA ASP A 85 2.88 -21.74 -27.66
C ASP A 85 1.39 -21.45 -27.89
N GLY A 86 1.05 -20.16 -27.99
CA GLY A 86 -0.24 -19.69 -28.52
C GLY A 86 -1.24 -19.12 -27.51
N ASP A 87 -1.07 -17.87 -27.08
CA ASP A 87 -2.11 -16.83 -27.13
C ASP A 87 -1.47 -15.49 -26.72
N GLY A 88 -1.82 -14.39 -27.39
CA GLY A 88 -1.29 -13.07 -27.06
C GLY A 88 -1.78 -12.66 -25.66
N ALA A 89 -0.94 -12.80 -24.64
CA ALA A 89 -1.28 -12.42 -23.28
C ALA A 89 -1.81 -10.98 -23.25
N LYS A 90 -3.08 -10.81 -22.88
CA LYS A 90 -3.71 -9.49 -22.81
C LYS A 90 -2.92 -8.64 -21.83
N LEU A 91 -2.34 -7.55 -22.32
CA LEU A 91 -1.65 -6.58 -21.48
C LEU A 91 -2.66 -5.58 -20.91
N LEU A 92 -2.48 -5.25 -19.64
CA LEU A 92 -3.15 -4.16 -18.96
C LEU A 92 -2.12 -3.07 -18.68
N THR A 93 -2.42 -1.83 -19.09
CA THR A 93 -1.61 -0.68 -18.68
C THR A 93 -2.08 -0.21 -17.30
N VAL A 94 -1.16 -0.18 -16.34
CA VAL A 94 -1.40 0.27 -14.97
C VAL A 94 -0.44 1.40 -14.62
N THR A 95 -0.83 2.24 -13.66
CA THR A 95 0.04 3.28 -13.11
C THR A 95 0.52 2.84 -11.73
N LEU A 96 1.82 2.65 -11.53
CA LEU A 96 2.44 2.40 -10.24
C LEU A 96 2.71 3.72 -9.53
N TYR A 97 2.20 3.86 -8.31
CA TYR A 97 2.34 5.07 -7.51
C TYR A 97 3.41 4.89 -6.44
N THR A 98 4.32 5.86 -6.37
CA THR A 98 5.38 5.93 -5.35
C THR A 98 5.35 7.32 -4.70
N PRO A 99 5.63 7.47 -3.40
CA PRO A 99 5.69 8.76 -2.76
C PRO A 99 6.72 9.69 -3.41
N THR A 100 6.44 10.99 -3.36
CA THR A 100 7.42 12.03 -3.60
C THR A 100 8.50 12.00 -2.51
N ALA A 101 9.65 12.65 -2.77
CA ALA A 101 10.72 12.76 -1.77
C ALA A 101 10.27 13.48 -0.49
N SER A 102 9.20 14.27 -0.56
CA SER A 102 8.55 14.97 0.55
C SER A 102 7.47 14.16 1.26
N CYS A 103 7.10 12.97 0.77
CA CYS A 103 6.08 12.08 1.35
C CYS A 103 4.71 12.77 1.60
N ASP A 104 4.36 13.71 0.74
CA ASP A 104 3.12 14.50 0.80
C ASP A 104 2.21 14.22 -0.41
N ALA A 105 2.75 13.56 -1.44
CA ALA A 105 2.04 13.20 -2.65
C ALA A 105 2.60 11.91 -3.26
N TYR A 106 1.91 11.39 -4.28
CA TYR A 106 2.36 10.25 -5.07
C TYR A 106 2.68 10.68 -6.51
N LYS A 107 3.76 10.15 -7.08
CA LYS A 107 4.06 10.20 -8.51
C LYS A 107 3.70 8.86 -9.14
N GLY A 108 3.04 8.92 -10.29
CA GLY A 108 2.64 7.73 -11.06
C GLY A 108 3.61 7.42 -12.20
N ASP A 109 3.94 6.15 -12.38
CA ASP A 109 4.69 5.61 -13.52
C ASP A 109 3.90 4.52 -14.24
N ARG A 110 3.73 4.63 -15.56
CA ARG A 110 2.90 3.68 -16.32
C ARG A 110 3.70 2.45 -16.72
N LYS A 111 3.15 1.27 -16.44
CA LYS A 111 3.73 -0.02 -16.83
C LYS A 111 2.68 -0.93 -17.45
N ALA A 112 3.11 -1.76 -18.40
CA ALA A 112 2.27 -2.83 -18.94
C ALA A 112 2.50 -4.10 -18.11
N VAL A 113 1.42 -4.73 -17.67
CA VAL A 113 1.43 -6.00 -16.92
C VAL A 113 0.51 -7.01 -17.60
N ALA A 114 0.77 -8.29 -17.42
CA ALA A 114 -0.15 -9.32 -17.92
C ALA A 114 -1.46 -9.26 -17.13
N ALA A 115 -2.61 -9.15 -17.81
CA ALA A 115 -3.89 -8.88 -17.17
C ALA A 115 -4.33 -9.99 -16.19
N ASP A 116 -3.98 -11.23 -16.46
CA ASP A 116 -4.27 -12.42 -15.63
C ASP A 116 -3.42 -12.48 -14.35
N GLN A 117 -2.31 -11.75 -14.30
CA GLN A 117 -1.39 -11.69 -13.16
C GLN A 117 -1.17 -10.26 -12.63
N ALA A 118 -1.99 -9.30 -13.07
CA ALA A 118 -1.74 -7.87 -12.85
C ALA A 118 -1.51 -7.52 -11.38
N ILE A 119 -2.42 -7.95 -10.49
CA ILE A 119 -2.32 -7.67 -9.05
C ILE A 119 -1.03 -8.25 -8.46
N ALA A 120 -0.69 -9.50 -8.79
CA ALA A 120 0.50 -10.16 -8.27
C ALA A 120 1.79 -9.46 -8.75
N GLN A 121 1.87 -9.11 -10.04
CA GLN A 121 3.03 -8.42 -10.62
C GLN A 121 3.20 -7.01 -10.03
N ILE A 122 2.09 -6.27 -9.87
CA ILE A 122 2.10 -4.92 -9.28
C ILE A 122 2.60 -4.95 -7.84
N VAL A 123 2.01 -5.80 -6.99
CA VAL A 123 2.40 -5.90 -5.58
C VAL A 123 3.86 -6.36 -5.47
N HIS A 124 4.27 -7.33 -6.28
CA HIS A 124 5.66 -7.80 -6.31
C HIS A 124 6.64 -6.69 -6.68
N ALA A 125 6.35 -5.95 -7.74
CA ALA A 125 7.21 -4.87 -8.22
C ALA A 125 7.37 -3.78 -7.17
N LEU A 126 6.25 -3.33 -6.57
CA LEU A 126 6.27 -2.30 -5.53
C LEU A 126 7.03 -2.77 -4.28
N LEU A 127 6.73 -3.96 -3.75
CA LEU A 127 7.40 -4.42 -2.53
C LEU A 127 8.91 -4.65 -2.76
N THR A 128 9.30 -5.18 -3.91
CA THR A 128 10.72 -5.36 -4.25
C THR A 128 11.45 -4.02 -4.33
N GLU A 129 10.89 -3.06 -5.09
CA GLU A 129 11.51 -1.74 -5.25
C GLU A 129 11.59 -0.96 -3.93
N GLN A 130 10.52 -0.99 -3.13
CA GLN A 130 10.41 -0.13 -1.96
C GLN A 130 11.15 -0.68 -0.74
N THR A 131 11.12 -2.00 -0.50
CA THR A 131 11.80 -2.58 0.67
C THR A 131 13.32 -2.50 0.59
N SER A 132 13.91 -2.52 -0.60
CA SER A 132 15.36 -2.32 -0.77
C SER A 132 15.84 -0.95 -0.29
N ASN A 133 14.94 0.01 -0.12
CA ASN A 133 15.25 1.36 0.36
C ASN A 133 14.97 1.55 1.86
N LEU A 134 14.46 0.54 2.56
CA LEU A 134 14.11 0.62 3.98
C LEU A 134 15.26 0.06 4.82
N LEU A 135 15.96 0.94 5.53
CA LEU A 135 17.06 0.54 6.41
C LEU A 135 16.56 -0.37 7.55
N ASP A 136 17.30 -1.44 7.80
CA ASP A 136 17.07 -2.43 8.85
C ASP A 136 15.67 -3.07 8.83
N PHE A 137 14.98 -3.01 7.70
CA PHE A 137 13.66 -3.60 7.51
C PHE A 137 13.68 -4.64 6.39
N GLU A 138 13.37 -5.89 6.73
CA GLU A 138 13.39 -7.01 5.79
C GLU A 138 12.07 -7.78 5.78
N LEU A 139 11.55 -8.02 4.57
CA LEU A 139 10.44 -8.94 4.34
C LEU A 139 10.99 -10.33 3.98
N ALA A 140 10.50 -11.36 4.67
CA ALA A 140 10.64 -12.75 4.24
C ALA A 140 9.67 -13.08 3.09
N GLY A 141 8.58 -12.33 2.95
CA GLY A 141 7.60 -12.50 1.89
C GLY A 141 6.25 -11.87 2.20
N TYR A 142 5.26 -12.19 1.37
CA TYR A 142 3.88 -11.73 1.52
C TYR A 142 2.91 -12.71 0.86
N ARG A 143 1.62 -12.57 1.18
CA ARG A 143 0.50 -13.26 0.52
C ARG A 143 -0.53 -12.24 0.09
N ILE A 144 -1.19 -12.54 -1.02
CA ILE A 144 -2.33 -11.76 -1.51
C ILE A 144 -3.56 -12.63 -1.27
N LEU A 145 -4.48 -12.14 -0.45
CA LEU A 145 -5.69 -12.86 -0.07
C LEU A 145 -6.91 -12.03 -0.49
N PRO A 146 -7.98 -12.66 -0.98
CA PRO A 146 -9.26 -11.97 -1.09
C PRO A 146 -9.72 -11.54 0.31
N GLY A 147 -10.26 -10.33 0.43
CA GLY A 147 -10.90 -9.87 1.64
C GLY A 147 -12.33 -10.41 1.79
N ASP A 148 -12.94 -10.14 2.94
CA ASP A 148 -14.29 -10.63 3.27
C ASP A 148 -15.39 -9.96 2.44
N GLN A 149 -15.08 -8.81 1.82
CA GLN A 149 -15.96 -8.10 0.90
C GLN A 149 -15.39 -8.20 -0.51
N GLY A 150 -16.24 -8.46 -1.52
CA GLY A 150 -15.82 -8.95 -2.84
C GLY A 150 -14.80 -8.11 -3.63
N ASN A 151 -14.55 -6.87 -3.24
CA ASN A 151 -13.58 -5.96 -3.88
C ASN A 151 -12.47 -5.49 -2.92
N THR A 152 -12.37 -6.11 -1.74
CA THR A 152 -11.31 -5.86 -0.77
C THR A 152 -10.18 -6.86 -0.99
N LEU A 153 -8.94 -6.38 -0.93
CA LEU A 153 -7.74 -7.22 -1.00
C LEU A 153 -6.96 -7.13 0.31
N THR A 154 -6.55 -8.27 0.86
CA THR A 154 -5.66 -8.31 2.03
C THR A 154 -4.24 -8.68 1.58
N ILE A 155 -3.27 -7.84 1.93
CA ILE A 155 -1.85 -8.13 1.77
C ILE A 155 -1.30 -8.55 3.12
N ASP A 156 -1.02 -9.84 3.27
CA ASP A 156 -0.50 -10.44 4.50
C ASP A 156 1.02 -10.59 4.44
N PHE A 157 1.73 -9.75 5.18
CA PHE A 157 3.17 -9.71 5.20
C PHE A 157 3.79 -10.77 6.13
N ARG A 158 5.03 -11.13 5.78
CA ARG A 158 5.93 -11.94 6.60
C ARG A 158 7.22 -11.16 6.77
N ARG A 159 7.46 -10.63 7.98
CA ARG A 159 8.78 -10.08 8.32
C ARG A 159 9.80 -11.19 8.45
N GLN A 160 11.05 -10.84 8.20
CA GLN A 160 12.17 -11.74 8.43
C GLN A 160 12.23 -12.15 9.92
N PRO A 161 12.37 -13.45 10.23
CA PRO A 161 12.59 -13.88 11.61
C PRO A 161 13.83 -13.21 12.20
N GLY A 162 13.70 -12.65 13.41
CA GLY A 162 14.79 -11.94 14.08
C GLY A 162 15.00 -10.49 13.63
N ALA A 163 14.19 -9.96 12.69
CA ALA A 163 14.23 -8.54 12.33
C ALA A 163 13.95 -7.67 13.56
N THR A 164 14.89 -6.76 13.85
CA THR A 164 14.82 -5.79 14.96
C THR A 164 13.76 -4.73 14.72
N ARG A 165 13.51 -4.39 13.46
CA ARG A 165 12.56 -3.36 13.06
C ARG A 165 11.20 -3.96 12.70
N HIS A 166 10.14 -3.32 13.20
CA HIS A 166 8.75 -3.72 13.00
C HIS A 166 8.03 -2.73 12.07
N PHE A 167 6.92 -3.15 11.45
CA PHE A 167 6.11 -2.27 10.60
C PHE A 167 5.68 -0.98 11.31
N ILE A 168 5.26 -1.08 12.57
CA ILE A 168 4.83 0.08 13.39
C ILE A 168 5.99 1.02 13.78
N SER A 169 7.25 0.60 13.57
CA SER A 169 8.43 1.42 13.83
C SER A 169 8.97 2.10 12.58
N LEU A 170 8.31 1.90 11.44
CA LEU A 170 8.58 2.67 10.23
C LEU A 170 8.11 4.10 10.47
N SER A 171 8.91 5.08 10.04
CA SER A 171 8.50 6.48 9.99
C SER A 171 7.30 6.65 9.04
N ILE A 172 6.57 7.75 9.16
CA ILE A 172 5.43 8.03 8.29
C ILE A 172 5.77 7.97 6.80
N CYS A 173 6.96 8.48 6.41
CA CYS A 173 7.46 8.37 5.04
C CYS A 173 7.65 6.91 4.62
N GLU A 174 8.29 6.10 5.46
CA GLU A 174 8.53 4.69 5.15
C GLU A 174 7.23 3.88 5.09
N GLN A 175 6.25 4.20 5.95
CA GLN A 175 4.93 3.60 5.88
C GLN A 175 4.20 3.97 4.58
N GLN A 176 4.29 5.24 4.13
CA GLN A 176 3.74 5.63 2.84
C GLN A 176 4.46 4.94 1.68
N VAL A 177 5.78 4.80 1.76
CA VAL A 177 6.60 4.10 0.77
C VAL A 177 6.17 2.64 0.66
N LEU A 178 5.98 1.94 1.78
CA LEU A 178 5.63 0.52 1.76
C LEU A 178 4.14 0.27 1.54
N PHE A 179 3.31 0.75 2.45
CA PHE A 179 1.87 0.48 2.47
C PHE A 179 1.10 1.43 1.57
N GLY A 180 1.47 2.71 1.63
CA GLY A 180 0.81 3.75 0.85
C GLY A 180 0.94 3.50 -0.66
N SER A 181 2.14 3.19 -1.16
CA SER A 181 2.38 2.87 -2.58
C SER A 181 1.52 1.71 -3.08
N VAL A 182 1.44 0.63 -2.30
CA VAL A 182 0.63 -0.55 -2.65
C VAL A 182 -0.86 -0.20 -2.65
N ARG A 183 -1.33 0.48 -1.60
CA ARG A 183 -2.73 0.90 -1.49
C ARG A 183 -3.11 1.84 -2.62
N GLU A 184 -2.35 2.91 -2.82
CA GLU A 184 -2.61 3.94 -3.83
C GLU A 184 -2.62 3.31 -5.22
N THR A 185 -1.64 2.47 -5.53
CA THR A 185 -1.60 1.78 -6.82
C THR A 185 -2.81 0.88 -7.04
N LEU A 186 -3.19 0.06 -6.07
CA LEU A 186 -4.31 -0.85 -6.27
C LEU A 186 -5.66 -0.12 -6.40
N LEU A 187 -5.83 0.99 -5.67
CA LEU A 187 -7.08 1.76 -5.68
C LEU A 187 -7.21 2.70 -6.89
N GLN A 188 -6.11 3.27 -7.38
CA GLN A 188 -6.13 4.21 -8.51
C GLN A 188 -6.14 3.54 -9.89
N ASN A 189 -6.09 2.21 -9.94
CA ASN A 189 -6.22 1.44 -11.19
C ASN A 189 -7.58 0.71 -11.21
N PRO A 190 -8.67 1.37 -11.66
CA PRO A 190 -10.03 0.82 -11.56
C PRO A 190 -10.25 -0.47 -12.36
N GLU A 191 -9.42 -0.72 -13.38
CA GLU A 191 -9.39 -1.97 -14.15
C GLU A 191 -9.10 -3.21 -13.27
N LEU A 192 -8.51 -3.02 -12.08
CA LEU A 192 -8.24 -4.10 -11.12
C LEU A 192 -9.47 -4.46 -10.27
N GLY A 193 -10.51 -3.62 -10.26
CA GLY A 193 -11.73 -3.86 -9.48
C GLY A 193 -11.56 -3.82 -7.95
N ILE A 194 -10.46 -3.26 -7.44
CA ILE A 194 -10.17 -3.18 -6.00
C ILE A 194 -10.70 -1.87 -5.43
N SER A 195 -11.51 -1.95 -4.36
CA SER A 195 -12.07 -0.78 -3.67
C SER A 195 -11.48 -0.56 -2.27
N ALA A 196 -10.82 -1.57 -1.71
CA ALA A 196 -10.17 -1.46 -0.41
C ALA A 196 -8.94 -2.37 -0.31
N VAL A 197 -7.95 -1.95 0.47
CA VAL A 197 -6.74 -2.74 0.75
C VAL A 197 -6.49 -2.78 2.25
N ILE A 198 -6.39 -3.99 2.79
CA ILE A 198 -6.10 -4.28 4.20
C ILE A 198 -4.67 -4.83 4.28
N PHE A 199 -3.94 -4.42 5.32
CA PHE A 199 -2.59 -4.91 5.58
C PHE A 199 -2.55 -5.69 6.88
N THR A 200 -1.97 -6.89 6.82
CA THR A 200 -1.79 -7.75 7.99
C THR A 200 -0.35 -8.22 8.09
N GLU A 201 0.10 -8.58 9.30
CA GLU A 201 1.31 -9.35 9.55
C GLU A 201 0.89 -10.70 10.15
N GLN A 202 1.10 -11.78 9.39
CA GLN A 202 0.74 -13.13 9.81
C GLN A 202 -0.73 -13.27 10.26
N GLY A 203 -1.65 -12.58 9.59
CA GLY A 203 -3.08 -12.54 9.88
C GLY A 203 -3.48 -11.54 10.97
N GLN A 204 -2.53 -10.84 11.59
CA GLN A 204 -2.83 -9.76 12.55
C GLN A 204 -2.89 -8.41 11.85
N PRO A 205 -3.92 -7.58 12.08
CA PRO A 205 -3.98 -6.24 11.51
C PRO A 205 -2.77 -5.39 11.86
N ILE A 206 -2.20 -4.71 10.86
CA ILE A 206 -1.18 -3.68 11.10
C ILE A 206 -1.90 -2.35 11.33
N GLN A 207 -1.65 -1.73 12.47
CA GLN A 207 -2.12 -0.37 12.76
C GLN A 207 -1.15 0.63 12.13
N LEU A 208 -1.62 1.32 11.10
CA LEU A 208 -0.89 2.36 10.35
C LEU A 208 -1.37 3.74 10.79
#